data_AF-A0A6C0L9S7-F1
#
_entry.id   AF-A0A6C0L9S7-F1
#
_cell.length_a   1.000
_cell.length_b   1.000
_cell.length_c   1.000
_cell.angle_alpha   90.00
_cell.angle_beta   90.00
_cell.angle_gamma   90.00
#
_symmetry.space_group_name_H-M   'P 1'
#
loop_
_entity.id
_entity.type
_entity.pdbx_description
1 polymer ?
#
loop_
_entity_poly.entity_id
_entity_poly.type
_entity_poly.pdbx_seq_one_letter_code
_entity_poly.pdbx_strand_id
1 'polypeptide(L)'
;MSKSAILILTQNTVERKIYLKTSLYFLFRNFNARFKYPIIILHQGDYDIDAISEITTSIRKEYRYLVDFKKIDGSDFEVPANIDADKLNRCLEAAPVPYWRNKNYRLMCNFWINHFIKYCSQYDYVMRLDDDSIIEEPINTDIFKMMEERDHNYMSNLIHVDCSICNYGMKEFFESAVPNKIDKLSELFMEHSLDGGSPHFSKFKKLYQALNNKEYESNSVNMAMPVMYYNNFFIMKTRIWKTPEITDIINKINENGSIFYCRWGDAPLQTIIMKLYDHNKLTKLDFKYSKRLQRESFKDNDGIYHSYMPSSYSEDSCISKKR
;
A
#
# COMPACT_ATOMS: atom_id res chain seq x y z
N MET A 1 20.42 18.64 -9.28
CA MET A 1 20.01 17.42 -8.56
C MET A 1 18.51 17.41 -8.52
N SER A 2 17.91 16.25 -8.75
CA SER A 2 16.47 16.02 -8.58
C SER A 2 16.04 16.36 -7.15
N LYS A 3 14.84 16.92 -7.00
CA LYS A 3 14.24 17.19 -5.68
C LYS A 3 13.56 15.92 -5.21
N SER A 4 13.96 15.40 -4.05
CA SER A 4 13.39 14.15 -3.54
C SER A 4 13.00 14.27 -2.07
N ALA A 5 12.00 13.51 -1.64
CA ALA A 5 11.54 13.48 -0.25
C ALA A 5 11.09 12.09 0.19
N ILE A 6 11.12 11.88 1.49
CA ILE A 6 10.55 10.70 2.15
C ILE A 6 9.19 11.11 2.73
N LEU A 7 8.17 10.29 2.53
CA LEU A 7 6.79 10.54 2.94
C LEU A 7 6.33 9.42 3.88
N ILE A 8 5.82 9.81 5.03
CA ILE A 8 5.27 8.90 6.05
C ILE A 8 3.85 9.37 6.36
N LEU A 9 2.86 8.50 6.27
CA LEU A 9 1.49 8.80 6.72
C LEU A 9 1.25 8.06 8.03
N THR A 10 0.80 8.77 9.07
CA THR A 10 0.63 8.20 10.41
C THR A 10 -0.55 8.85 11.15
N GLN A 11 -0.85 8.31 12.33
CA GLN A 11 -1.86 8.80 13.27
C GLN A 11 -1.24 8.92 14.66
N ASN A 12 -1.66 9.93 15.42
CA ASN A 12 -1.19 10.17 16.77
C ASN A 12 -1.87 9.22 17.77
N THR A 13 -1.44 7.96 17.77
CA THR A 13 -1.76 6.99 18.83
C THR A 13 -0.50 6.61 19.58
N VAL A 14 -0.62 6.12 20.82
CA VAL A 14 0.53 5.68 21.61
C VAL A 14 1.36 4.65 20.85
N GLU A 15 0.69 3.66 20.26
CA GLU A 15 1.31 2.58 19.50
C GLU A 15 2.01 3.11 18.22
N ARG A 16 1.31 3.92 17.42
CA ARG A 16 1.84 4.48 16.18
C ARG A 16 3.03 5.42 16.42
N LYS A 17 3.02 6.20 17.50
CA LYS A 17 4.17 7.01 17.90
C LYS A 17 5.40 6.14 18.21
N ILE A 18 5.23 4.99 18.86
CA ILE A 18 6.34 4.06 19.12
C ILE A 18 6.90 3.51 17.81
N TYR A 19 6.02 3.12 16.89
CA TYR A 19 6.43 2.66 15.56
C TYR A 19 7.18 3.74 14.80
N LEU A 20 6.60 4.94 14.69
CA LEU A 20 7.20 6.07 14.00
C LEU A 20 8.60 6.41 14.54
N LYS A 21 8.75 6.48 15.87
CA LYS A 21 10.06 6.73 16.51
C LYS A 21 11.08 5.65 16.14
N THR A 22 10.65 4.39 16.14
CA THR A 22 11.51 3.24 15.78
C THR A 22 11.89 3.28 14.30
N SER A 23 10.92 3.49 13.41
CA SER A 23 11.13 3.61 11.97
C SER A 23 12.04 4.77 11.62
N LEU A 24 11.86 5.95 12.23
CA LEU A 24 12.74 7.11 12.05
C LEU A 24 14.17 6.81 12.54
N TYR A 25 14.33 6.15 13.69
CA TYR A 25 15.65 5.77 14.20
C TYR A 25 16.42 4.91 13.20
N PHE A 26 15.79 3.84 12.69
CA PHE A 26 16.43 2.95 11.72
C PHE A 26 16.61 3.62 10.35
N LEU A 27 15.65 4.42 9.89
CA LEU A 27 15.78 5.20 8.66
C LEU A 27 17.00 6.12 8.71
N PHE A 28 17.19 6.89 9.79
CA PHE A 28 18.37 7.73 9.95
C PHE A 28 19.64 6.92 10.04
N ARG A 29 19.66 5.90 10.91
CA ARG A 29 20.84 5.04 11.15
C ARG A 29 21.35 4.38 9.87
N ASN A 30 20.43 3.89 9.04
CA ASN A 30 20.76 3.01 7.92
C ASN A 30 20.73 3.72 6.56
N PHE A 31 20.13 4.90 6.44
CA PHE A 31 20.04 5.62 5.17
C PHE A 31 20.18 7.13 5.33
N ASN A 32 19.26 7.79 6.04
CA ASN A 32 19.05 9.22 5.85
C ASN A 32 20.05 10.13 6.58
N ALA A 33 20.80 9.64 7.57
CA ALA A 33 21.92 10.38 8.15
C ALA A 33 23.02 10.68 7.11
N ARG A 34 23.17 9.77 6.14
CA ARG A 34 24.12 9.90 5.03
C ARG A 34 23.60 10.84 3.94
N PHE A 35 22.38 10.63 3.47
CA PHE A 35 21.87 11.29 2.26
C PHE A 35 21.03 12.55 2.51
N LYS A 36 20.52 12.74 3.74
CA LYS A 36 19.91 13.98 4.21
C LYS A 36 18.71 14.47 3.37
N TYR A 37 17.84 13.54 2.95
CA TYR A 37 16.59 13.89 2.29
C TYR A 37 15.55 14.41 3.30
N PRO A 38 14.70 15.38 2.92
CA PRO A 38 13.60 15.81 3.76
C PRO A 38 12.61 14.66 3.98
N ILE A 39 12.07 14.57 5.19
CA ILE A 39 11.05 13.62 5.64
C ILE A 39 9.80 14.42 5.97
N ILE A 40 8.68 14.07 5.35
CA ILE A 40 7.40 14.73 5.52
C ILE A 40 6.45 13.73 6.19
N ILE A 41 6.03 14.06 7.40
CA ILE A 41 5.07 13.27 8.17
C ILE A 41 3.68 13.86 7.94
N LEU A 42 2.85 13.11 7.21
CA LEU A 42 1.46 13.43 6.96
C LEU A 42 0.57 12.90 8.08
N HIS A 43 -0.40 13.71 8.48
CA HIS A 43 -1.32 13.36 9.57
C HIS A 43 -2.67 14.10 9.40
N GLN A 44 -3.72 13.63 10.08
CA GLN A 44 -5.10 14.15 9.93
C GLN A 44 -5.40 15.39 10.79
N GLY A 45 -4.37 16.08 11.30
CA GLY A 45 -4.52 17.18 12.25
C GLY A 45 -4.50 16.76 13.72
N ASP A 46 -4.15 15.51 13.99
CA ASP A 46 -4.05 14.87 15.30
C ASP A 46 -2.67 15.00 15.98
N TYR A 47 -1.69 15.61 15.32
CA TYR A 47 -0.39 15.96 15.93
C TYR A 47 -0.40 17.42 16.37
N ASP A 48 -0.49 17.63 17.68
CA ASP A 48 -0.31 18.93 18.31
C ASP A 48 1.18 19.25 18.54
N ILE A 49 1.46 20.41 19.14
CA ILE A 49 2.82 20.89 19.40
C ILE A 49 3.58 19.90 20.30
N ASP A 50 2.92 19.30 21.28
CA ASP A 50 3.54 18.36 22.21
C ASP A 50 3.88 17.03 21.53
N ALA A 51 2.98 16.49 20.71
CA ALA A 51 3.23 15.30 19.92
C ALA A 51 4.34 15.51 18.88
N ILE A 52 4.36 16.67 18.21
CA ILE A 52 5.44 17.05 17.29
C ILE A 52 6.77 17.13 18.05
N SER A 53 6.77 17.73 19.24
CA SER A 53 7.95 17.83 20.10
C SER A 53 8.44 16.44 20.55
N GLU A 54 7.54 15.54 20.95
CA GLU A 54 7.86 14.17 21.34
C GLU A 54 8.59 13.42 20.21
N ILE A 55 8.06 13.47 18.98
CA ILE A 55 8.70 12.82 17.84
C ILE A 55 10.02 13.51 17.50
N THR A 56 10.04 14.83 17.39
CA THR A 56 11.24 15.59 16.96
C THR A 56 12.39 15.44 17.95
N THR A 57 12.12 15.41 19.25
CA THR A 57 13.15 15.24 20.29
C THR A 57 13.74 13.84 20.34
N SER A 58 13.03 12.83 19.84
CA SER A 58 13.54 11.46 19.68
C SER A 58 14.60 11.32 18.55
N ILE A 59 14.72 12.33 17.69
CA ILE A 59 15.69 12.37 16.59
C ILE A 59 16.98 13.06 17.08
N ARG A 60 18.15 12.58 16.61
CA ARG A 60 19.45 13.20 16.87
C ARG A 60 19.43 14.67 16.45
N LYS A 61 19.95 15.55 17.31
CA LYS A 61 19.84 17.02 17.19
C LYS A 61 20.22 17.54 15.79
N GLU A 62 21.28 17.02 15.21
CA GLU A 62 21.80 17.42 13.90
C GLU A 62 20.91 17.05 12.72
N TYR A 63 19.90 16.18 12.86
CA TYR A 63 19.02 15.76 11.76
C TYR A 63 17.56 16.23 11.91
N ARG A 64 17.21 16.90 13.02
CA ARG A 64 15.83 17.34 13.29
C ARG A 64 15.27 18.26 12.20
N TYR A 65 16.13 19.07 11.58
CA TYR A 65 15.75 19.99 10.48
C TYR A 65 15.26 19.28 9.23
N LEU A 66 15.49 17.96 9.10
CA LEU A 66 15.03 17.17 7.96
C LEU A 66 13.58 16.71 8.10
N VAL A 67 12.98 16.83 9.28
CA VAL A 67 11.63 16.30 9.54
C VAL A 67 10.63 17.43 9.66
N ASP A 68 9.59 17.37 8.85
CA ASP A 68 8.48 18.31 8.86
C ASP A 68 7.13 17.58 8.99
N PHE A 69 6.15 18.24 9.59
CA PHE A 69 4.79 17.71 9.77
C PHE A 69 3.82 18.50 8.90
N LYS A 70 3.00 17.78 8.14
CA LYS A 70 2.00 18.40 7.27
C LYS A 70 0.64 17.79 7.51
N LYS A 71 -0.28 18.62 8.00
CA LYS A 71 -1.69 18.28 8.09
C LYS A 71 -2.25 18.09 6.67
N ILE A 72 -2.97 17.00 6.48
CA ILE A 72 -3.73 16.76 5.25
C ILE A 72 -5.13 17.38 5.36
N ASP A 73 -5.68 17.75 4.21
CA ASP A 73 -7.04 18.28 4.10
C ASP A 73 -8.05 17.21 4.50
N GLY A 74 -9.05 17.58 5.29
CA GLY A 74 -10.06 16.64 5.80
C GLY A 74 -10.79 15.89 4.68
N SER A 75 -11.08 16.59 3.57
CA SER A 75 -11.73 16.02 2.38
C SER A 75 -10.92 14.91 1.71
N ASP A 76 -9.61 14.85 1.91
CA ASP A 76 -8.76 13.78 1.35
C ASP A 76 -8.92 12.44 2.12
N PHE A 77 -9.65 12.46 3.22
CA PHE A 77 -9.99 11.30 4.06
C PHE A 77 -11.51 11.14 4.27
N GLU A 78 -12.31 11.59 3.31
CA GLU A 78 -13.75 11.39 3.27
C GLU A 78 -14.14 10.35 2.21
N VAL A 79 -15.29 9.70 2.40
CA VAL A 79 -15.81 8.77 1.38
C VAL A 79 -16.35 9.59 0.22
N PRO A 80 -15.92 9.32 -1.03
CA PRO A 80 -16.42 10.03 -2.20
C PRO A 80 -17.93 9.94 -2.35
N ALA A 81 -18.57 11.01 -2.81
CA ALA A 81 -20.02 11.11 -2.90
C ALA A 81 -20.68 10.10 -3.85
N ASN A 82 -19.92 9.54 -4.80
CA ASN A 82 -20.39 8.50 -5.72
C ASN A 82 -20.45 7.10 -5.09
N ILE A 83 -19.96 6.94 -3.84
CA ILE A 83 -20.03 5.67 -3.12
C ILE A 83 -21.34 5.60 -2.34
N ASP A 84 -22.18 4.63 -2.69
CA ASP A 84 -23.42 4.28 -2.00
C ASP A 84 -23.09 3.80 -0.57
N ALA A 85 -23.53 4.57 0.42
CA ALA A 85 -23.25 4.32 1.83
C ALA A 85 -23.88 3.01 2.33
N ASP A 86 -25.09 2.68 1.89
CA ASP A 86 -25.80 1.46 2.30
C ASP A 86 -25.13 0.22 1.70
N LYS A 87 -24.73 0.30 0.42
CA LYS A 87 -23.94 -0.75 -0.23
C LYS A 87 -22.60 -0.95 0.47
N LEU A 88 -21.88 0.14 0.79
CA LEU A 88 -20.64 0.08 1.54
C LEU A 88 -20.82 -0.60 2.90
N ASN A 89 -21.87 -0.26 3.65
CA ASN A 89 -22.15 -0.87 4.95
C ASN A 89 -22.39 -2.39 4.81
N ARG A 90 -23.21 -2.83 3.85
CA ARG A 90 -23.42 -4.27 3.58
C ARG A 90 -22.12 -5.00 3.21
N CYS A 91 -21.27 -4.35 2.41
CA CYS A 91 -19.97 -4.88 2.03
C CYS A 91 -19.01 -5.00 3.23
N LEU A 92 -19.01 -4.02 4.15
CA LEU A 92 -18.20 -4.07 5.38
C LEU A 92 -18.65 -5.20 6.30
N GLU A 93 -19.96 -5.39 6.45
CA GLU A 93 -20.56 -6.44 7.29
C GLU A 93 -20.29 -7.86 6.75
N ALA A 94 -20.13 -8.03 5.43
CA ALA A 94 -19.85 -9.33 4.83
C ALA A 94 -18.54 -9.96 5.35
N ALA A 95 -17.52 -9.13 5.65
CA ALA A 95 -16.25 -9.50 6.28
C ALA A 95 -15.71 -10.91 5.91
N PRO A 96 -15.50 -11.21 4.62
CA PRO A 96 -15.24 -12.57 4.15
C PRO A 96 -13.88 -13.14 4.56
N VAL A 97 -12.93 -12.28 4.91
CA VAL A 97 -11.56 -12.64 5.28
C VAL A 97 -11.10 -11.82 6.49
N PRO A 98 -10.16 -12.33 7.32
CA PRO A 98 -9.70 -11.62 8.52
C PRO A 98 -9.12 -10.23 8.25
N TYR A 99 -8.52 -10.03 7.08
CA TYR A 99 -7.93 -8.78 6.62
C TYR A 99 -8.88 -7.95 5.74
N TRP A 100 -10.20 -8.09 5.89
CA TRP A 100 -11.19 -7.28 5.17
C TRP A 100 -11.15 -5.79 5.54
N ARG A 101 -10.65 -5.50 6.76
CA ARG A 101 -10.43 -4.16 7.33
C ARG A 101 -11.68 -3.28 7.33
N ASN A 102 -11.57 -2.09 7.89
CA ASN A 102 -12.69 -1.16 8.09
C ASN A 102 -12.71 -0.04 7.03
N LYS A 103 -13.63 0.91 7.21
CA LYS A 103 -13.76 2.13 6.40
C LYS A 103 -12.47 2.97 6.38
N ASN A 104 -11.83 3.16 7.53
CA ASN A 104 -10.61 3.98 7.64
C ASN A 104 -9.44 3.41 6.83
N TYR A 105 -9.33 2.08 6.76
CA TYR A 105 -8.33 1.43 5.90
C TYR A 105 -8.60 1.69 4.41
N ARG A 106 -9.86 1.66 3.98
CA ARG A 106 -10.25 1.96 2.59
C ARG A 106 -9.98 3.43 2.23
N LEU A 107 -10.23 4.35 3.18
CA LEU A 107 -9.86 5.76 3.04
C LEU A 107 -8.34 5.95 2.89
N MET A 108 -7.55 5.20 3.65
CA MET A 108 -6.08 5.20 3.51
C MET A 108 -5.63 4.66 2.15
N CYS A 109 -6.22 3.56 1.66
CA CYS A 109 -5.94 3.09 0.30
C CYS A 109 -6.35 4.14 -0.77
N ASN A 110 -7.52 4.78 -0.60
CA ASN A 110 -7.96 5.86 -1.47
C ASN A 110 -6.97 7.04 -1.45
N PHE A 111 -6.47 7.44 -0.28
CA PHE A 111 -5.46 8.49 -0.12
C PHE A 111 -4.19 8.21 -0.95
N TRP A 112 -3.66 6.98 -0.87
CA TRP A 112 -2.46 6.57 -1.60
C TRP A 112 -2.66 6.36 -3.10
N ILE A 113 -3.89 6.46 -3.61
CA ILE A 113 -4.17 6.48 -5.03
C ILE A 113 -4.48 7.90 -5.52
N ASN A 114 -5.36 8.61 -4.80
CA ASN A 114 -5.97 9.84 -5.29
C ASN A 114 -5.31 11.12 -4.75
N HIS A 115 -4.84 11.12 -3.51
CA HIS A 115 -4.60 12.37 -2.78
C HIS A 115 -3.12 12.62 -2.47
N PHE A 116 -2.32 11.58 -2.23
CA PHE A 116 -0.94 11.75 -1.75
C PHE A 116 -0.07 12.63 -2.67
N ILE A 117 -0.30 12.59 -4.01
CA ILE A 117 0.50 13.34 -4.98
C ILE A 117 0.42 14.86 -4.78
N LYS A 118 -0.70 15.35 -4.23
CA LYS A 118 -0.92 16.75 -3.86
C LYS A 118 0.13 17.23 -2.86
N TYR A 119 0.55 16.35 -1.95
CA TYR A 119 1.45 16.67 -0.83
C TYR A 119 2.93 16.63 -1.21
N CYS A 120 3.25 16.01 -2.35
CA CYS A 120 4.63 15.78 -2.77
C CYS A 120 4.91 16.23 -4.21
N SER A 121 4.01 16.99 -4.82
CA SER A 121 4.10 17.45 -6.21
C SER A 121 5.32 18.33 -6.54
N GLN A 122 5.95 18.92 -5.54
CA GLN A 122 7.17 19.73 -5.67
C GLN A 122 8.47 18.90 -5.78
N TYR A 123 8.39 17.58 -5.55
CA TYR A 123 9.52 16.66 -5.67
C TYR A 123 9.42 15.89 -6.98
N ASP A 124 10.57 15.60 -7.59
CA ASP A 124 10.70 14.74 -8.77
C ASP A 124 10.57 13.25 -8.40
N TYR A 125 11.02 12.89 -7.19
CA TYR A 125 10.93 11.53 -6.66
C TYR A 125 10.46 11.52 -5.20
N VAL A 126 9.71 10.50 -4.83
CA VAL A 126 9.23 10.32 -3.45
C VAL A 126 9.46 8.90 -2.99
N MET A 127 9.90 8.75 -1.74
CA MET A 127 9.97 7.48 -1.04
C MET A 127 8.83 7.40 -0.05
N ARG A 128 7.92 6.43 -0.17
CA ARG A 128 7.02 6.09 0.93
C ARG A 128 7.75 5.20 1.91
N LEU A 129 7.55 5.45 3.20
CA LEU A 129 7.87 4.53 4.29
C LEU A 129 6.69 4.53 5.26
N ASP A 130 6.06 3.39 5.49
CA ASP A 130 5.05 3.28 6.55
C ASP A 130 5.70 3.48 7.93
N ASP A 131 4.93 3.99 8.87
CA ASP A 131 5.41 4.29 10.23
C ASP A 131 5.82 3.05 11.04
N ASP A 132 5.55 1.84 10.55
CA ASP A 132 5.92 0.57 11.13
C ASP A 132 6.94 -0.22 10.28
N SER A 133 7.52 0.43 9.27
CA SER A 133 8.52 -0.14 8.38
C SER A 133 9.95 0.13 8.87
N ILE A 134 10.81 -0.88 8.82
CA ILE A 134 12.20 -0.82 9.29
C ILE A 134 13.13 -1.18 8.14
N ILE A 135 14.06 -0.28 7.82
CA ILE A 135 15.26 -0.59 7.03
C ILE A 135 16.26 -1.20 8.01
N GLU A 136 16.56 -2.49 7.89
CA GLU A 136 17.30 -3.23 8.93
C GLU A 136 18.81 -3.11 8.78
N GLU A 137 19.31 -2.82 7.59
CA GLU A 137 20.74 -2.76 7.29
C GLU A 137 21.19 -1.43 6.66
N PRO A 138 22.46 -1.03 6.84
CA PRO A 138 23.00 0.16 6.21
C PRO A 138 22.96 0.09 4.67
N ILE A 139 22.34 1.10 4.05
CA ILE A 139 22.29 1.28 2.60
C ILE A 139 23.34 2.32 2.23
N ASN A 140 24.39 1.88 1.52
CA ASN A 140 25.51 2.75 1.13
C ASN A 140 25.31 3.48 -0.20
N THR A 141 24.23 3.16 -0.93
CA THR A 141 23.88 3.73 -2.25
C THR A 141 22.72 4.71 -2.10
N ASP A 142 22.81 5.86 -2.78
CA ASP A 142 21.69 6.80 -2.85
C ASP A 142 20.60 6.21 -3.76
N ILE A 143 19.50 5.77 -3.16
CA ILE A 143 18.43 5.07 -3.89
C ILE A 143 17.69 6.02 -4.84
N PHE A 144 17.56 7.32 -4.51
CA PHE A 144 16.93 8.29 -5.41
C PHE A 144 17.82 8.54 -6.63
N LYS A 145 19.12 8.73 -6.42
CA LYS A 145 20.08 8.87 -7.52
C LYS A 145 20.12 7.61 -8.40
N MET A 146 20.11 6.43 -7.78
CA MET A 146 20.04 5.17 -8.54
C MET A 146 18.78 5.07 -9.39
N MET A 147 17.63 5.55 -8.89
CA MET A 147 16.39 5.59 -9.66
C MET A 147 16.51 6.46 -10.91
N GLU A 148 17.12 7.63 -10.74
CA GLU A 148 17.35 8.60 -11.81
C GLU A 148 18.33 8.04 -12.85
N GLU A 149 19.48 7.51 -12.42
CA GLU A 149 20.53 6.98 -13.29
C GLU A 149 20.10 5.72 -14.06
N ARG A 150 19.27 4.87 -13.45
CA ARG A 150 18.74 3.65 -14.10
C ARG A 150 17.43 3.89 -14.85
N ASP A 151 16.92 5.12 -14.83
CA ASP A 151 15.66 5.53 -15.44
C ASP A 151 14.50 4.60 -15.06
N HIS A 152 14.36 4.29 -13.77
CA HIS A 152 13.22 3.55 -13.22
C HIS A 152 12.06 4.50 -12.86
N ASN A 153 10.82 4.00 -12.93
CA ASN A 153 9.61 4.75 -12.61
C ASN A 153 9.08 4.41 -11.21
N TYR A 154 9.31 3.19 -10.75
CA TYR A 154 8.88 2.73 -9.44
C TYR A 154 9.79 1.60 -8.94
N MET A 155 10.18 1.67 -7.67
CA MET A 155 11.01 0.65 -7.02
C MET A 155 10.43 0.33 -5.65
N SER A 156 10.40 -0.94 -5.27
CA SER A 156 9.95 -1.35 -3.93
C SER A 156 10.81 -2.53 -3.43
N ASN A 157 10.74 -2.82 -2.14
CA ASN A 157 11.59 -3.83 -1.53
C ASN A 157 10.96 -5.24 -1.56
N LEU A 158 9.63 -5.35 -1.47
CA LEU A 158 8.95 -6.65 -1.34
C LEU A 158 8.00 -6.90 -2.51
N ILE A 159 7.85 -8.17 -2.89
CA ILE A 159 6.81 -8.62 -3.82
C ILE A 159 5.92 -9.59 -3.07
N HIS A 160 4.61 -9.41 -3.15
CA HIS A 160 3.62 -10.22 -2.45
C HIS A 160 2.44 -10.54 -3.37
N VAL A 161 1.63 -11.49 -2.94
CA VAL A 161 0.40 -11.88 -3.62
C VAL A 161 -0.75 -11.48 -2.71
N ASP A 162 -1.64 -10.60 -3.16
CA ASP A 162 -2.79 -10.20 -2.35
C ASP A 162 -3.97 -11.17 -2.53
N CYS A 163 -4.88 -11.16 -1.57
CA CYS A 163 -6.05 -12.02 -1.55
C CYS A 163 -6.99 -11.75 -2.74
N SER A 164 -7.45 -12.81 -3.39
CA SER A 164 -8.43 -12.75 -4.48
C SER A 164 -9.79 -12.20 -4.05
N ILE A 165 -10.26 -12.51 -2.84
CA ILE A 165 -11.55 -11.98 -2.32
C ILE A 165 -11.47 -10.47 -2.08
N CYS A 166 -10.35 -9.95 -1.56
CA CYS A 166 -10.14 -8.50 -1.41
C CYS A 166 -10.12 -7.77 -2.76
N ASN A 167 -9.63 -8.44 -3.79
CA ASN A 167 -9.45 -7.90 -5.13
C ASN A 167 -10.46 -8.49 -6.13
N TYR A 168 -11.64 -8.91 -5.66
CA TYR A 168 -12.68 -9.48 -6.50
C TYR A 168 -13.05 -8.53 -7.64
N GLY A 169 -13.12 -9.06 -8.86
CA GLY A 169 -13.43 -8.30 -10.09
C GLY A 169 -12.28 -7.43 -10.63
N MET A 170 -11.10 -7.43 -9.98
CA MET A 170 -10.00 -6.54 -10.38
C MET A 170 -9.43 -6.89 -11.75
N LYS A 171 -9.21 -8.18 -12.03
CA LYS A 171 -8.65 -8.63 -13.31
C LYS A 171 -9.59 -8.25 -14.46
N GLU A 172 -10.86 -8.60 -14.32
CA GLU A 172 -11.91 -8.34 -15.30
C GLU A 172 -12.11 -6.84 -15.53
N PHE A 173 -12.01 -6.04 -14.45
CA PHE A 173 -12.04 -4.58 -14.55
C PHE A 173 -10.89 -4.04 -15.41
N PHE A 174 -9.65 -4.46 -15.17
CA PHE A 174 -8.50 -3.97 -15.94
C PHE A 174 -8.50 -4.46 -17.40
N GLU A 175 -8.95 -5.70 -17.64
CA GLU A 175 -9.14 -6.24 -19.00
C GLU A 175 -10.15 -5.39 -19.79
N SER A 176 -11.23 -4.95 -19.14
CA SER A 176 -12.23 -4.06 -19.75
C SER A 176 -11.76 -2.60 -19.86
N ALA A 177 -11.06 -2.09 -18.85
CA ALA A 177 -10.63 -0.69 -18.79
C ALA A 177 -9.48 -0.36 -19.74
N VAL A 178 -8.64 -1.35 -20.06
CA VAL A 178 -7.44 -1.22 -20.89
C VAL A 178 -7.29 -2.42 -21.85
N PRO A 179 -8.23 -2.63 -22.78
CA PRO A 179 -8.31 -3.84 -23.60
C PRO A 179 -7.08 -4.04 -24.50
N ASN A 180 -6.40 -2.95 -24.87
CA ASN A 180 -5.19 -2.99 -25.69
C ASN A 180 -3.93 -3.47 -24.94
N LYS A 181 -4.04 -3.81 -23.65
CA LYS A 181 -2.92 -4.26 -22.80
C LYS A 181 -3.19 -5.59 -22.08
N ILE A 182 -4.17 -6.38 -22.53
CA ILE A 182 -4.58 -7.66 -21.90
C ILE A 182 -3.41 -8.64 -21.73
N ASP A 183 -2.54 -8.80 -22.72
CA ASP A 183 -1.39 -9.71 -22.64
C ASP A 183 -0.45 -9.39 -21.46
N LYS A 184 -0.38 -8.11 -21.06
CA LYS A 184 0.43 -7.67 -19.92
C LYS A 184 -0.26 -7.91 -18.58
N LEU A 185 -1.59 -8.06 -18.57
CA LEU A 185 -2.37 -8.27 -17.35
C LEU A 185 -2.27 -9.71 -16.88
N SER A 186 -2.19 -10.70 -17.77
CA SER A 186 -2.12 -12.12 -17.36
C SER A 186 -0.91 -12.44 -16.49
N GLU A 187 0.20 -11.69 -16.63
CA GLU A 187 1.39 -11.86 -15.80
C GLU A 187 1.25 -11.26 -14.39
N LEU A 188 0.23 -10.44 -14.15
CA LEU A 188 0.01 -9.72 -12.88
C LEU A 188 -0.94 -10.43 -11.94
N PHE A 189 -1.52 -11.56 -12.37
CA PHE A 189 -2.53 -12.27 -11.61
C PHE A 189 -2.22 -13.77 -11.55
N MET A 190 -2.50 -14.38 -10.40
CA MET A 190 -2.51 -15.82 -10.23
C MET A 190 -3.94 -16.33 -10.04
N GLU A 191 -4.29 -17.39 -10.74
CA GLU A 191 -5.62 -17.99 -10.64
C GLU A 191 -5.86 -18.61 -9.25
N HIS A 192 -7.08 -18.44 -8.75
CA HIS A 192 -7.52 -18.97 -7.46
C HIS A 192 -8.99 -19.40 -7.55
N SER A 193 -9.26 -20.66 -7.25
CA SER A 193 -10.63 -21.17 -7.12
C SER A 193 -11.04 -21.24 -5.66
N LEU A 194 -12.21 -20.69 -5.34
CA LEU A 194 -12.83 -20.80 -4.03
C LEU A 194 -14.08 -21.66 -4.17
N ASP A 195 -14.08 -22.84 -3.54
CA ASP A 195 -15.20 -23.77 -3.55
C ASP A 195 -16.01 -23.78 -2.24
N GLY A 196 -17.15 -24.45 -2.27
CA GLY A 196 -18.07 -24.58 -1.14
C GLY A 196 -17.54 -25.29 0.10
N GLY A 197 -16.41 -25.98 0.01
CA GLY A 197 -15.72 -26.57 1.16
C GLY A 197 -14.91 -25.55 1.98
N SER A 198 -14.61 -24.38 1.40
CA SER A 198 -13.85 -23.34 2.09
C SER A 198 -14.69 -22.63 3.17
N PRO A 199 -14.11 -22.37 4.36
CA PRO A 199 -14.79 -21.58 5.41
C PRO A 199 -15.09 -20.14 4.97
N HIS A 200 -14.46 -19.66 3.89
CA HIS A 200 -14.67 -18.32 3.34
C HIS A 200 -15.81 -18.25 2.32
N PHE A 201 -16.29 -19.38 1.77
CA PHE A 201 -17.25 -19.37 0.65
C PHE A 201 -18.62 -18.80 1.03
N SER A 202 -19.15 -19.19 2.18
CA SER A 202 -20.44 -18.65 2.68
C SER A 202 -20.39 -17.13 2.88
N LYS A 203 -19.25 -16.61 3.36
CA LYS A 203 -19.05 -15.16 3.51
C LYS A 203 -18.81 -14.47 2.17
N PHE A 204 -18.15 -15.13 1.22
CA PHE A 204 -18.06 -14.64 -0.16
C PHE A 204 -19.46 -14.48 -0.78
N LYS A 205 -20.39 -15.43 -0.59
CA LYS A 205 -21.78 -15.28 -1.07
C LYS A 205 -22.46 -14.02 -0.52
N LYS A 206 -22.23 -13.69 0.76
CA LYS A 206 -22.73 -12.45 1.38
C LYS A 206 -22.13 -11.21 0.72
N LEU A 207 -20.82 -11.21 0.46
CA LEU A 207 -20.16 -10.13 -0.29
C LEU A 207 -20.76 -10.00 -1.69
N TYR A 208 -20.92 -11.10 -2.42
CA TYR A 208 -21.49 -11.11 -3.76
C TYR A 208 -22.91 -10.53 -3.77
N GLN A 209 -23.74 -10.89 -2.80
CA GLN A 209 -25.08 -10.33 -2.61
C GLN A 209 -25.03 -8.83 -2.32
N ALA A 210 -24.12 -8.37 -1.46
CA ALA A 210 -23.93 -6.94 -1.18
C ALA A 210 -23.50 -6.15 -2.43
N LEU A 211 -22.66 -6.75 -3.28
CA LEU A 211 -22.15 -6.14 -4.51
C LEU A 211 -23.20 -6.07 -5.62
N ASN A 212 -24.01 -7.12 -5.78
CA ASN A 212 -24.83 -7.33 -6.97
C ASN A 212 -26.35 -7.34 -6.70
N ASN A 213 -26.78 -7.25 -5.43
CA ASN A 213 -28.17 -7.40 -5.01
C ASN A 213 -28.83 -8.70 -5.50
N LYS A 214 -28.05 -9.78 -5.64
CA LYS A 214 -28.52 -11.11 -6.05
C LYS A 214 -27.68 -12.22 -5.40
N GLU A 215 -28.27 -13.40 -5.24
CA GLU A 215 -27.57 -14.54 -4.67
C GLU A 215 -26.53 -15.13 -5.62
N TYR A 216 -25.51 -15.79 -5.06
CA TYR A 216 -24.51 -16.52 -5.82
C TYR A 216 -24.92 -17.99 -5.96
N GLU A 217 -25.26 -18.39 -7.19
CA GLU A 217 -25.90 -19.69 -7.48
C GLU A 217 -24.90 -20.85 -7.59
N SER A 218 -23.64 -20.58 -7.95
CA SER A 218 -22.62 -21.64 -8.10
C SER A 218 -22.07 -22.12 -6.74
N ASN A 219 -21.47 -23.31 -6.75
CA ASN A 219 -20.74 -23.90 -5.63
C ASN A 219 -19.22 -23.65 -5.68
N SER A 220 -18.75 -22.92 -6.68
CA SER A 220 -17.38 -22.43 -6.76
C SER A 220 -17.31 -21.09 -7.50
N VAL A 221 -16.23 -20.35 -7.28
CA VAL A 221 -15.90 -19.12 -7.98
C VAL A 221 -14.42 -19.11 -8.35
N ASN A 222 -14.11 -18.79 -9.59
CA ASN A 222 -12.75 -18.50 -10.02
C ASN A 222 -12.49 -17.00 -9.86
N MET A 223 -11.36 -16.67 -9.28
CA MET A 223 -10.92 -15.31 -9.00
C MET A 223 -9.41 -15.21 -9.24
N ALA A 224 -8.92 -13.98 -9.24
CA ALA A 224 -7.54 -13.67 -9.52
C ALA A 224 -6.87 -13.01 -8.30
N MET A 225 -5.70 -13.53 -7.90
CA MET A 225 -4.85 -12.95 -6.87
C MET A 225 -3.80 -12.03 -7.52
N PRO A 226 -3.82 -10.71 -7.29
CA PRO A 226 -2.84 -9.83 -7.90
C PRO A 226 -1.45 -10.01 -7.27
N VAL A 227 -0.43 -10.07 -8.11
CA VAL A 227 0.98 -9.92 -7.72
C VAL A 227 1.25 -8.42 -7.56
N MET A 228 1.80 -8.04 -6.42
CA MET A 228 2.03 -6.64 -6.07
C MET A 228 3.45 -6.40 -5.58
N TYR A 229 4.03 -5.27 -5.99
CA TYR A 229 5.11 -4.64 -5.25
C TYR A 229 4.53 -4.03 -3.99
N TYR A 230 4.99 -4.49 -2.84
CA TYR A 230 4.37 -4.13 -1.58
C TYR A 230 4.78 -2.73 -1.16
N ASN A 231 3.80 -1.83 -1.15
CA ASN A 231 4.07 -0.40 -1.21
C ASN A 231 4.20 0.28 0.17
N ASN A 232 4.29 -0.49 1.26
CA ASN A 232 4.68 0.08 2.56
C ASN A 232 6.12 0.64 2.55
N PHE A 233 6.90 0.25 1.55
CA PHE A 233 8.06 0.95 1.07
C PHE A 233 8.03 1.00 -0.45
N PHE A 234 8.15 2.19 -1.02
CA PHE A 234 8.41 2.36 -2.45
C PHE A 234 9.15 3.66 -2.71
N ILE A 235 9.74 3.78 -3.89
CA ILE A 235 10.24 5.03 -4.45
C ILE A 235 9.63 5.18 -5.84
N MET A 236 9.10 6.36 -6.14
CA MET A 236 8.35 6.63 -7.36
C MET A 236 8.78 7.96 -7.98
N LYS A 237 8.82 8.00 -9.32
CA LYS A 237 8.94 9.24 -10.11
C LYS A 237 7.60 9.97 -10.12
N THR A 238 7.46 11.07 -9.38
CA THR A 238 6.15 11.71 -9.09
C THR A 238 5.39 12.15 -10.34
N ARG A 239 6.08 12.68 -11.34
CA ARG A 239 5.45 13.26 -12.55
C ARG A 239 4.61 12.26 -13.33
N ILE A 240 4.89 10.97 -13.23
CA ILE A 240 4.15 9.92 -13.95
C ILE A 240 2.68 9.88 -13.47
N TRP A 241 2.46 10.12 -12.18
CA TRP A 241 1.14 10.03 -11.55
C TRP A 241 0.15 11.07 -12.09
N LYS A 242 0.66 12.14 -12.72
CA LYS A 242 -0.13 13.23 -13.32
C LYS A 242 -0.31 13.08 -14.83
N THR A 243 0.18 12.00 -15.43
CA THR A 243 0.01 11.79 -16.87
C THR A 243 -1.47 11.52 -17.19
N PRO A 244 -1.94 11.91 -18.39
CA PRO A 244 -3.32 11.65 -18.79
C PRO A 244 -3.69 10.17 -18.72
N GLU A 245 -2.77 9.28 -19.08
CA GLU A 245 -2.99 7.83 -19.04
C GLU A 245 -3.23 7.31 -17.61
N ILE A 246 -2.36 7.66 -16.65
CA ILE A 246 -2.54 7.22 -15.26
C ILE A 246 -3.77 7.87 -14.65
N THR A 247 -4.04 9.14 -14.95
CA THR A 247 -5.22 9.85 -14.45
C THR A 247 -6.51 9.23 -14.97
N ASP A 248 -6.57 8.84 -16.25
CA ASP A 248 -7.72 8.12 -16.83
C ASP A 248 -7.98 6.78 -16.14
N ILE A 249 -6.91 5.99 -15.90
CA ILE A 249 -7.04 4.71 -15.18
C ILE A 249 -7.56 4.94 -13.75
N ILE A 250 -7.01 5.93 -13.03
CA ILE A 250 -7.45 6.27 -11.67
C ILE A 250 -8.93 6.71 -11.65
N ASN A 251 -9.36 7.52 -12.63
CA ASN A 251 -10.76 7.93 -12.75
C ASN A 251 -11.69 6.72 -12.93
N LYS A 252 -11.34 5.78 -13.82
CA LYS A 252 -12.11 4.53 -14.00
C LYS A 252 -12.16 3.69 -12.71
N ILE A 253 -11.07 3.62 -11.95
CA ILE A 253 -11.04 2.92 -10.65
C ILE A 253 -12.00 3.59 -9.66
N ASN A 254 -11.99 4.93 -9.61
CA ASN A 254 -12.85 5.71 -8.72
C ASN A 254 -14.34 5.56 -9.07
N GLU A 255 -14.67 5.53 -10.35
CA GLU A 255 -16.04 5.28 -10.85
C GLU A 255 -16.53 3.88 -10.45
N ASN A 256 -15.65 2.88 -10.51
CA ASN A 256 -15.99 1.50 -10.13
C ASN A 256 -16.25 1.34 -8.61
N GLY A 257 -15.54 2.10 -7.76
CA GLY A 257 -15.77 2.14 -6.32
C GLY A 257 -15.25 0.94 -5.52
N SER A 258 -14.55 -0.01 -6.13
CA SER A 258 -14.12 -1.26 -5.46
C SER A 258 -13.00 -1.09 -4.43
N ILE A 259 -12.36 0.08 -4.34
CA ILE A 259 -11.56 0.45 -3.15
C ILE A 259 -12.45 0.39 -1.89
N PHE A 260 -13.71 0.83 -2.01
CA PHE A 260 -14.67 0.88 -0.91
C PHE A 260 -15.53 -0.39 -0.80
N TYR A 261 -16.14 -0.85 -1.89
CA TYR A 261 -17.07 -1.99 -1.83
C TYR A 261 -16.39 -3.35 -1.64
N CYS A 262 -15.20 -3.54 -2.24
CA CYS A 262 -14.40 -4.73 -2.00
C CYS A 262 -13.37 -4.39 -0.90
N ARG A 263 -12.09 -4.46 -1.23
CA ARG A 263 -10.99 -3.85 -0.49
C ARG A 263 -9.82 -3.69 -1.47
N TRP A 264 -10.02 -3.09 -2.64
CA TRP A 264 -8.89 -2.94 -3.57
C TRP A 264 -7.80 -2.11 -2.89
N GLY A 265 -6.63 -2.73 -2.72
CA GLY A 265 -5.51 -2.10 -2.02
C GLY A 265 -4.78 -1.14 -2.92
N ASP A 266 -4.15 -0.15 -2.32
CA ASP A 266 -3.24 0.74 -3.02
C ASP A 266 -2.00 0.01 -3.57
N ALA A 267 -1.47 -1.00 -2.88
CA ALA A 267 -0.34 -1.80 -3.37
C ALA A 267 -0.61 -2.57 -4.69
N PRO A 268 -1.67 -3.40 -4.82
CA PRO A 268 -1.97 -4.05 -6.09
C PRO A 268 -2.36 -3.04 -7.17
N LEU A 269 -3.14 -1.99 -6.84
CA LEU A 269 -3.51 -0.96 -7.79
C LEU A 269 -2.29 -0.21 -8.34
N GLN A 270 -1.41 0.30 -7.48
CA GLN A 270 -0.17 0.97 -7.92
C GLN A 270 0.68 0.04 -8.80
N THR A 271 0.80 -1.24 -8.42
CA THR A 271 1.57 -2.21 -9.22
C THR A 271 0.99 -2.36 -10.62
N ILE A 272 -0.32 -2.57 -10.74
CA ILE A 272 -0.98 -2.75 -12.04
C ILE A 272 -0.92 -1.47 -12.87
N ILE A 273 -1.23 -0.31 -12.28
CA ILE A 273 -1.15 1.00 -12.96
C ILE A 273 0.25 1.21 -13.52
N MET A 274 1.29 1.00 -12.71
CA MET A 274 2.67 1.18 -13.13
C MET A 274 3.09 0.17 -14.20
N LYS A 275 2.67 -1.10 -14.09
CA LYS A 275 2.98 -2.14 -15.09
C LYS A 275 2.28 -1.89 -16.43
N LEU A 276 1.06 -1.36 -16.39
CA LEU A 276 0.34 -0.92 -17.57
C LEU A 276 1.01 0.29 -18.21
N TYR A 277 1.41 1.29 -17.41
CA TYR A 277 2.06 2.50 -17.89
C TYR A 277 3.45 2.21 -18.50
N ASP A 278 4.32 1.54 -17.75
CA ASP A 278 5.65 1.14 -18.22
C ASP A 278 6.11 -0.19 -17.60
N HIS A 279 5.91 -1.26 -18.37
CA HIS A 279 6.14 -2.63 -17.94
C HIS A 279 7.57 -2.90 -17.41
N ASN A 280 8.58 -2.21 -17.96
CA ASN A 280 9.99 -2.51 -17.73
C ASN A 280 10.66 -1.59 -16.71
N LYS A 281 9.92 -0.60 -16.19
CA LYS A 281 10.45 0.40 -15.25
C LYS A 281 9.99 0.23 -13.80
N LEU A 282 9.46 -0.95 -13.47
CA LEU A 282 9.30 -1.43 -12.10
C LEU A 282 10.41 -2.40 -11.75
N THR A 283 11.03 -2.21 -10.59
CA THR A 283 12.05 -3.14 -10.09
C THR A 283 12.00 -3.34 -8.58
N LYS A 284 12.59 -4.45 -8.13
CA LYS A 284 12.77 -4.77 -6.71
C LYS A 284 14.12 -4.25 -6.23
N LEU A 285 14.13 -3.62 -5.07
CA LEU A 285 15.34 -3.28 -4.32
C LEU A 285 15.68 -4.41 -3.37
N ASP A 286 16.97 -4.71 -3.26
CA ASP A 286 17.46 -5.77 -2.39
C ASP A 286 18.21 -5.15 -1.22
N PHE A 287 17.53 -5.13 -0.07
CA PHE A 287 18.11 -4.80 1.23
C PHE A 287 17.20 -5.36 2.33
N LYS A 288 17.76 -5.66 3.50
CA LYS A 288 17.00 -6.17 4.64
C LYS A 288 15.99 -5.15 5.12
N TYR A 289 14.72 -5.56 5.11
CA TYR A 289 13.59 -4.70 5.40
C TYR A 289 12.46 -5.53 5.99
N SER A 290 11.77 -4.96 6.96
CA SER A 290 10.61 -5.60 7.55
C SER A 290 9.51 -4.61 7.91
N LYS A 291 8.30 -5.13 8.02
CA LYS A 291 7.16 -4.45 8.66
C LYS A 291 6.77 -5.12 9.97
N ARG A 292 5.93 -4.44 10.75
CA ARG A 292 5.43 -4.94 12.05
C ARG A 292 5.03 -6.42 12.06
N LEU A 293 4.13 -6.83 11.16
CA LEU A 293 3.60 -8.20 11.14
C LEU A 293 4.68 -9.26 10.88
N GLN A 294 5.81 -8.89 10.27
CA GLN A 294 6.95 -9.79 10.05
C GLN A 294 7.90 -9.86 11.26
N ARG A 295 7.62 -9.09 12.32
CA ARG A 295 8.42 -9.04 13.56
C ARG A 295 7.61 -9.37 14.82
N GLU A 296 6.32 -9.65 14.65
CA GLU A 296 5.40 -9.86 15.77
C GLU A 296 4.60 -11.15 15.55
N SER A 297 4.18 -11.76 16.66
CA SER A 297 3.12 -12.76 16.68
C SER A 297 1.90 -12.19 17.41
N PHE A 298 0.72 -12.67 17.05
CA PHE A 298 -0.51 -12.32 17.76
C PHE A 298 -1.37 -13.54 17.99
N LYS A 299 -2.20 -13.49 19.03
CA LYS A 299 -3.14 -14.54 19.37
C LYS A 299 -4.51 -14.20 18.77
N ASP A 300 -5.13 -15.13 18.05
CA ASP A 300 -6.51 -14.96 17.59
C ASP A 300 -7.52 -15.23 18.73
N ASN A 301 -8.81 -15.11 18.42
CA ASN A 301 -9.90 -15.31 19.38
C ASN A 301 -9.99 -16.76 19.88
N ASP A 302 -9.47 -17.72 19.13
CA ASP A 302 -9.45 -19.15 19.47
C ASP A 302 -8.18 -19.50 20.27
N GLY A 303 -7.34 -18.52 20.55
CA GLY A 303 -6.14 -18.68 21.34
C GLY A 303 -4.92 -19.18 20.56
N ILE A 304 -4.99 -19.21 19.23
CA ILE A 304 -3.91 -19.67 18.35
C ILE A 304 -2.97 -18.50 18.07
N TYR A 305 -1.67 -18.74 18.23
CA TYR A 305 -0.65 -17.78 17.83
C TYR A 305 -0.42 -17.83 16.32
N HIS A 306 -0.50 -16.67 15.68
CA HIS A 306 -0.14 -16.43 14.29
C HIS A 306 1.17 -15.66 14.24
N SER A 307 2.11 -16.11 13.40
CA SER A 307 3.37 -15.42 13.13
C SER A 307 3.57 -15.35 11.63
N TYR A 308 3.89 -14.15 11.13
CA TYR A 308 4.30 -13.93 9.74
C TYR A 308 5.79 -13.62 9.64
N MET A 309 6.55 -13.92 10.70
CA MET A 309 8.00 -13.76 10.73
C MET A 309 8.64 -14.78 9.79
N PRO A 310 9.50 -14.35 8.85
CA PRO A 310 10.27 -15.26 8.01
C PRO A 310 11.09 -16.25 8.84
N SER A 311 11.26 -17.46 8.29
CA SER A 311 12.09 -18.49 8.94
C SER A 311 13.59 -18.12 8.97
N SER A 312 14.01 -17.22 8.07
CA SER A 312 15.38 -16.69 8.00
C SER A 312 15.40 -15.24 7.51
N TYR A 313 16.42 -14.48 7.91
CA TYR A 313 16.70 -13.12 7.43
C TYR A 313 17.15 -13.05 5.95
N SER A 314 17.13 -14.17 5.24
CA SER A 314 17.37 -14.26 3.80
C SER A 314 16.08 -14.45 2.99
N GLU A 315 14.94 -14.68 3.65
CA GLU A 315 13.65 -14.94 3.00
C GLU A 315 12.67 -13.78 3.23
N ASP A 316 12.80 -12.71 2.44
CA ASP A 316 12.01 -11.49 2.69
C ASP A 316 10.59 -11.51 2.06
N SER A 317 10.27 -12.51 1.22
CA SER A 317 8.99 -12.55 0.50
C SER A 317 8.44 -13.96 0.28
N CYS A 318 7.11 -14.08 0.14
CA CYS A 318 6.44 -15.34 -0.21
C CYS A 318 6.76 -15.86 -1.63
N ILE A 319 7.47 -15.08 -2.45
CA ILE A 319 7.82 -15.40 -3.84
C ILE A 319 9.34 -15.59 -4.00
N SER A 320 10.14 -15.52 -2.92
CA SER A 320 11.62 -15.53 -3.02
C SER A 320 12.23 -16.87 -3.44
N LYS A 321 11.43 -17.95 -3.54
CA LYS A 321 11.92 -19.20 -4.12
C LYS A 321 12.04 -19.03 -5.64
N LYS A 322 13.25 -18.74 -6.12
CA LYS A 322 13.65 -19.04 -7.49
C LYS A 322 13.22 -20.49 -7.78
N ARG A 323 12.36 -20.69 -8.78
CA ARG A 323 12.25 -21.99 -9.45
C ARG A 323 13.50 -22.22 -10.28
#